data_AF-E4XIT5-F1
#
_entry.id   AF-E4XIT5-F1
#
_cell.length_a   1.000
_cell.length_b   1.000
_cell.length_c   1.000
_cell.angle_alpha   90.00
_cell.angle_beta   90.00
_cell.angle_gamma   90.00
#
_symmetry.space_group_name_H-M   'P 1'
#
loop_
_entity.id
_entity.type
_entity.pdbx_description
1 polymer ?
#
loop_
_entity_poly.entity_id
_entity_poly.type
_entity_poly.pdbx_seq_one_letter_code
_entity_poly.pdbx_strand_id
1 'polypeptide(L)'
;MLEIILSYRKSIKLAISRKNICNLFYAVDFFLFWSVNNENTFVLEAFAASPSSSKNSSKNGKTLKELDNVYNKRLPARVVDFSAEYEKDISSEAASRENKFRQAEQAYKKALAERAEQERIYEEHLQQKQMKERQKAKEEEAFAHAKQEADRATKQLEKTPEESSVPPIQTESAAINTSGDPGRRFESFLTRKQIEDQIKLWEDSCRSLLHPKTDSDKKIAMKIKRLIAVPIGALTQRSGEDLKIQIKKIGDLLDGKDLPNHPETEKYATLCASQRMVRLAEEQLSSNEKAACAAAAAVIALWDYDSRFGQLFMAHLYLACPVLLPRDPQPQDIDETRMRSYVGYARLITCMASSDCAPGTNFHPFGIENLWKILASILLLPTQNELGPHVVYEVLRYSGKRLAAYYNNSFSKLLAYIYNHYIPTATGGPAARLSSILDEVDQKGWQDPPGNLASNFWTTKDEHTGRIVDH
;
A
#
# COMPACT_ATOMS: atom_id res chain seq x y z
N MET A 1 -9.90 5.70 -26.52
CA MET A 1 -9.93 4.29 -26.09
C MET A 1 -10.12 3.31 -27.25
N LEU A 2 -11.18 3.37 -28.05
CA LEU A 2 -11.43 2.39 -29.14
C LEU A 2 -10.24 2.17 -30.08
N GLU A 3 -9.53 3.22 -30.49
CA GLU A 3 -8.32 3.08 -31.35
C GLU A 3 -7.15 2.37 -30.65
N ILE A 4 -7.01 2.52 -29.33
CA ILE A 4 -5.98 1.80 -28.54
C ILE A 4 -6.30 0.30 -28.53
N ILE A 5 -7.59 -0.05 -28.37
CA ILE A 5 -8.07 -1.45 -28.43
C ILE A 5 -7.89 -2.03 -29.85
N LEU A 6 -8.15 -1.24 -30.90
CA LEU A 6 -7.92 -1.66 -32.28
C LEU A 6 -6.43 -1.83 -32.60
N SER A 7 -5.57 -0.95 -32.08
CA SER A 7 -4.10 -1.08 -32.16
C SER A 7 -3.63 -2.38 -31.49
N TYR A 8 -4.07 -2.65 -30.25
CA TYR A 8 -3.80 -3.91 -29.55
C TYR A 8 -4.28 -5.14 -30.36
N ARG A 9 -5.50 -5.11 -30.90
CA ARG A 9 -6.02 -6.20 -31.77
C ARG A 9 -5.17 -6.41 -33.03
N LYS A 10 -4.62 -5.34 -33.62
CA LYS A 10 -3.75 -5.40 -34.79
C LYS A 10 -2.38 -6.01 -34.45
N SER A 11 -1.79 -5.60 -33.32
CA SER A 11 -0.54 -6.16 -32.78
C SER A 11 -0.68 -7.63 -32.40
N ILE A 12 -1.80 -8.05 -31.79
CA ILE A 12 -2.07 -9.46 -31.45
C ILE A 12 -2.20 -10.31 -32.73
N LYS A 13 -2.91 -9.83 -33.77
CA LYS A 13 -2.95 -10.53 -35.07
C LYS A 13 -1.58 -10.64 -35.75
N LEU A 14 -0.73 -9.61 -35.63
CA LEU A 14 0.66 -9.65 -36.11
C LEU A 14 1.53 -10.64 -35.33
N ALA A 15 1.32 -10.77 -34.01
CA ALA A 15 2.01 -11.75 -33.17
C ALA A 15 1.62 -13.20 -33.52
N ILE A 16 0.33 -13.46 -33.80
CA ILE A 16 -0.18 -14.78 -34.21
C ILE A 16 0.32 -15.17 -35.63
N SER A 17 0.55 -14.19 -36.51
CA SER A 17 1.04 -14.43 -37.89
C SER A 17 2.52 -14.80 -37.98
N ARG A 18 3.30 -14.68 -36.89
CA ARG A 18 4.69 -15.16 -36.80
C ARG A 18 4.73 -16.36 -35.85
N LYS A 19 5.65 -17.31 -36.05
CA LYS A 19 5.74 -18.56 -35.26
C LYS A 19 6.29 -18.36 -33.83
N ASN A 20 5.71 -17.43 -33.06
CA ASN A 20 6.11 -17.13 -31.68
C ASN A 20 5.15 -17.76 -30.65
N ILE A 21 4.97 -19.08 -30.72
CA ILE A 21 4.11 -19.84 -29.80
C ILE A 21 4.56 -19.66 -28.33
N CYS A 22 5.87 -19.46 -28.10
CA CYS A 22 6.43 -19.19 -26.77
C CYS A 22 5.80 -17.95 -26.08
N ASN A 23 5.47 -16.90 -26.84
CA ASN A 23 4.87 -15.69 -26.28
C ASN A 23 3.44 -15.94 -25.76
N LEU A 24 2.75 -16.96 -26.30
CA LEU A 24 1.42 -17.34 -25.82
C LEU A 24 1.52 -18.13 -24.51
N PHE A 25 2.50 -19.03 -24.37
CA PHE A 25 2.76 -19.74 -23.11
C PHE A 25 3.07 -18.78 -21.96
N TYR A 26 4.00 -17.85 -22.15
CA TYR A 26 4.31 -16.84 -21.13
C TYR A 26 3.11 -15.96 -20.79
N ALA A 27 2.25 -15.63 -21.76
CA ALA A 27 1.03 -14.87 -21.48
C ALA A 27 -0.02 -15.68 -20.70
N VAL A 28 -0.19 -16.96 -20.99
CA VAL A 28 -1.18 -17.84 -20.34
C VAL A 28 -0.79 -18.15 -18.89
N ASP A 29 0.48 -18.50 -18.62
CA ASP A 29 0.98 -18.69 -17.25
C ASP A 29 0.78 -17.41 -16.41
N PHE A 30 1.00 -16.24 -17.02
CA PHE A 30 0.81 -14.95 -16.35
C PHE A 30 -0.67 -14.60 -16.12
N PHE A 31 -1.56 -14.97 -17.04
CA PHE A 31 -3.00 -14.70 -16.90
C PHE A 31 -3.66 -15.65 -15.89
N LEU A 32 -3.18 -16.89 -15.76
CA LEU A 32 -3.56 -17.80 -14.68
C LEU A 32 -3.15 -17.21 -13.31
N PHE A 33 -1.93 -16.69 -13.18
CA PHE A 33 -1.48 -16.00 -11.96
C PHE A 33 -2.32 -14.74 -11.66
N TRP A 34 -2.83 -14.05 -12.68
CA TRP A 34 -3.69 -12.88 -12.52
C TRP A 34 -5.12 -13.23 -12.09
N SER A 35 -5.72 -14.28 -12.65
CA SER A 35 -7.14 -14.61 -12.42
C SER A 35 -7.40 -15.42 -11.14
N VAL A 36 -6.44 -16.22 -10.66
CA VAL A 36 -6.61 -17.08 -9.47
C VAL A 36 -6.60 -16.28 -8.15
N ASN A 37 -6.10 -15.04 -8.16
CA ASN A 37 -5.91 -14.23 -6.94
C ASN A 37 -7.17 -13.49 -6.42
N ASN A 38 -8.38 -13.79 -6.91
CA ASN A 38 -9.56 -12.97 -6.62
C ASN A 38 -10.83 -13.70 -6.13
N GLU A 39 -10.93 -15.03 -6.22
CA GLU A 39 -12.06 -15.79 -5.65
C GLU A 39 -11.64 -17.17 -5.06
N ASN A 40 -12.30 -17.53 -3.95
CA ASN A 40 -12.34 -18.84 -3.27
C ASN A 40 -11.12 -19.34 -2.45
N THR A 41 -11.36 -19.46 -1.14
CA THR A 41 -10.44 -19.84 -0.05
C THR A 41 -10.03 -21.34 -0.02
N PHE A 42 -10.24 -22.09 -1.11
CA PHE A 42 -10.32 -23.56 -1.05
C PHE A 42 -9.00 -24.32 -1.33
N VAL A 43 -7.92 -23.64 -1.71
CA VAL A 43 -6.67 -24.29 -2.14
C VAL A 43 -5.67 -24.51 -0.98
N LEU A 44 -5.87 -23.87 0.18
CA LEU A 44 -4.91 -23.91 1.29
C LEU A 44 -4.79 -25.28 1.97
N GLU A 45 -5.85 -26.09 1.99
CA GLU A 45 -5.80 -27.44 2.60
C GLU A 45 -4.96 -28.43 1.78
N ALA A 46 -4.91 -28.25 0.44
CA ALA A 46 -4.13 -29.13 -0.44
C ALA A 46 -2.60 -29.03 -0.22
N PHE A 47 -2.12 -27.95 0.38
CA PHE A 47 -0.70 -27.75 0.71
C PHE A 47 -0.36 -28.05 2.19
N ALA A 48 -1.36 -28.33 3.04
CA ALA A 48 -1.14 -28.66 4.46
C ALA A 48 -0.60 -30.09 4.67
N ALA A 49 -0.74 -30.98 3.68
CA ALA A 49 -0.39 -32.39 3.77
C ALA A 49 1.11 -32.67 3.52
N SER A 50 1.97 -32.34 4.49
CA SER A 50 3.36 -32.84 4.54
C SER A 50 3.48 -34.08 5.44
N PRO A 51 3.73 -35.29 4.91
CA PRO A 51 4.06 -36.46 5.72
C PRO A 51 5.51 -36.38 6.19
N SER A 52 5.73 -36.18 7.49
CA SER A 52 7.06 -36.18 8.09
C SER A 52 7.58 -37.60 8.32
N SER A 53 8.52 -38.07 7.49
CA SER A 53 9.41 -39.18 7.87
C SER A 53 10.74 -39.17 7.11
N SER A 54 11.84 -39.19 7.88
CA SER A 54 13.16 -39.57 7.37
C SER A 54 13.37 -41.07 7.56
N LYS A 55 14.13 -41.69 6.64
CA LYS A 55 14.60 -43.10 6.54
C LYS A 55 13.84 -44.00 5.56
N ASN A 56 14.44 -44.26 4.39
CA ASN A 56 15.21 -45.50 4.19
C ASN A 56 15.94 -45.53 2.84
N SER A 57 16.78 -46.56 2.64
CA SER A 57 17.84 -46.60 1.63
C SER A 57 17.51 -47.36 0.33
N SER A 58 18.03 -46.84 -0.78
CA SER A 58 18.53 -47.60 -1.94
C SER A 58 17.51 -48.26 -2.90
N LYS A 59 18.01 -48.54 -4.11
CA LYS A 59 17.39 -49.26 -5.25
C LYS A 59 16.09 -48.68 -5.81
N ASN A 60 16.23 -47.77 -6.79
CA ASN A 60 15.55 -47.89 -8.10
C ASN A 60 16.11 -46.86 -9.11
N GLY A 61 17.23 -47.20 -9.75
CA GLY A 61 17.86 -46.37 -10.78
C GLY A 61 17.13 -46.46 -12.12
N LYS A 62 16.01 -45.75 -12.27
CA LYS A 62 15.46 -45.43 -13.60
C LYS A 62 16.24 -44.26 -14.19
N THR A 63 16.59 -44.34 -15.46
CA THR A 63 17.41 -43.32 -16.13
C THR A 63 16.58 -42.07 -16.42
N LEU A 64 17.21 -40.89 -16.41
CA LEU A 64 16.52 -39.60 -16.66
C LEU A 64 15.69 -39.63 -17.96
N LYS A 65 16.19 -40.32 -19.00
CA LYS A 65 15.55 -40.46 -20.31
C LYS A 65 14.22 -41.24 -20.28
N GLU A 66 14.01 -42.11 -19.29
CA GLU A 66 12.75 -42.82 -19.09
C GLU A 66 11.71 -41.93 -18.40
N LEU A 67 12.16 -41.11 -17.43
CA LEU A 67 11.34 -40.08 -16.80
C LEU A 67 10.90 -39.02 -17.83
N ASP A 68 11.81 -38.51 -18.65
CA ASP A 68 11.48 -37.60 -19.76
C ASP A 68 10.46 -38.19 -20.73
N ASN A 69 10.62 -39.47 -21.13
CA ASN A 69 9.67 -40.11 -22.04
C ASN A 69 8.27 -40.28 -21.42
N VAL A 70 8.18 -40.58 -20.12
CA VAL A 70 6.90 -40.66 -19.40
C VAL A 70 6.27 -39.27 -19.22
N TYR A 71 7.07 -38.25 -18.96
CA TYR A 71 6.62 -36.87 -18.78
C TYR A 71 6.09 -36.28 -20.10
N ASN A 72 6.90 -36.35 -21.15
CA ASN A 72 6.57 -35.80 -22.48
C ASN A 72 5.38 -36.52 -23.16
N LYS A 73 5.12 -37.80 -22.85
CA LYS A 73 3.90 -38.48 -23.33
C LYS A 73 2.64 -38.20 -22.51
N ARG A 74 2.74 -37.79 -21.24
CA ARG A 74 1.58 -37.60 -20.35
C ARG A 74 1.08 -36.16 -20.24
N LEU A 75 1.96 -35.17 -20.42
CA LEU A 75 1.53 -33.76 -20.45
C LEU A 75 0.50 -33.45 -21.54
N PRO A 76 0.72 -33.80 -22.84
CA PRO A 76 -0.15 -33.33 -23.92
C PRO A 76 -1.62 -33.76 -23.78
N ALA A 77 -1.88 -35.00 -23.36
CA ALA A 77 -3.24 -35.50 -23.16
C ALA A 77 -3.96 -34.73 -22.05
N ARG A 78 -3.36 -34.63 -20.85
CA ARG A 78 -3.95 -33.90 -19.72
C ARG A 78 -4.16 -32.42 -20.01
N VAL A 79 -3.24 -31.78 -20.75
CA VAL A 79 -3.37 -30.37 -21.13
C VAL A 79 -4.57 -30.16 -22.06
N VAL A 80 -4.81 -31.07 -23.01
CA VAL A 80 -5.98 -31.00 -23.90
C VAL A 80 -7.28 -31.17 -23.11
N ASP A 81 -7.37 -32.22 -22.26
CA ASP A 81 -8.56 -32.49 -21.46
C ASP A 81 -8.93 -31.29 -20.56
N PHE A 82 -7.95 -30.74 -19.83
CA PHE A 82 -8.15 -29.57 -18.96
C PHE A 82 -8.51 -28.30 -19.74
N SER A 83 -7.98 -28.12 -20.95
CA SER A 83 -8.27 -26.93 -21.77
C SER A 83 -9.72 -26.90 -22.26
N ALA A 84 -10.28 -28.05 -22.63
CA ALA A 84 -11.67 -28.14 -23.12
C ALA A 84 -12.70 -27.88 -22.00
N GLU A 85 -12.41 -28.31 -20.78
CA GLU A 85 -13.27 -28.04 -19.60
C GLU A 85 -13.17 -26.56 -19.18
N TYR A 86 -11.96 -26.00 -19.18
CA TYR A 86 -11.72 -24.59 -18.84
C TYR A 86 -12.31 -23.59 -19.86
N GLU A 87 -12.25 -23.88 -21.18
CA GLU A 87 -12.89 -23.04 -22.21
C GLU A 87 -14.42 -23.01 -22.05
N LYS A 88 -15.03 -24.15 -21.71
CA LYS A 88 -16.46 -24.26 -21.43
C LYS A 88 -16.84 -23.41 -20.22
N ASP A 89 -16.10 -23.50 -19.11
CA ASP A 89 -16.37 -22.72 -17.90
C ASP A 89 -16.22 -21.21 -18.16
N ILE A 90 -15.14 -20.77 -18.83
CA ILE A 90 -14.97 -19.36 -19.26
C ILE A 90 -16.16 -18.88 -20.10
N SER A 91 -16.66 -19.70 -21.03
CA SER A 91 -17.80 -19.31 -21.88
C SER A 91 -19.08 -19.09 -21.05
N SER A 92 -19.32 -19.92 -20.03
CA SER A 92 -20.46 -19.79 -19.12
C SER A 92 -20.33 -18.57 -18.19
N GLU A 93 -19.11 -18.31 -17.69
CA GLU A 93 -18.85 -17.23 -16.77
C GLU A 93 -18.88 -15.86 -17.47
N ALA A 94 -18.37 -15.79 -18.72
CA ALA A 94 -18.50 -14.61 -19.56
C ALA A 94 -19.98 -14.24 -19.83
N ALA A 95 -20.84 -15.24 -20.10
CA ALA A 95 -22.28 -15.03 -20.25
C ALA A 95 -22.95 -14.56 -18.94
N SER A 96 -22.51 -15.09 -17.79
CA SER A 96 -22.96 -14.64 -16.47
C SER A 96 -22.55 -13.19 -16.18
N ARG A 97 -21.30 -12.81 -16.49
CA ARG A 97 -20.78 -11.44 -16.34
C ARG A 97 -21.47 -10.44 -17.27
N GLU A 98 -21.73 -10.80 -18.53
CA GLU A 98 -22.49 -9.98 -19.49
C GLU A 98 -23.92 -9.72 -19.00
N ASN A 99 -24.61 -10.73 -18.48
CA ASN A 99 -25.96 -10.56 -17.92
C ASN A 99 -25.98 -9.67 -16.67
N LYS A 100 -25.02 -9.84 -15.75
CA LYS A 100 -24.83 -8.95 -14.59
C LYS A 100 -24.56 -7.50 -15.03
N PHE A 101 -23.73 -7.29 -16.05
CA PHE A 101 -23.43 -5.97 -16.59
C PHE A 101 -24.68 -5.30 -17.20
N ARG A 102 -25.48 -6.02 -17.98
CA ARG A 102 -26.75 -5.52 -18.54
C ARG A 102 -27.76 -5.15 -17.45
N GLN A 103 -27.86 -5.93 -16.38
CA GLN A 103 -28.72 -5.60 -15.23
C GLN A 103 -28.24 -4.33 -14.52
N ALA A 104 -26.93 -4.17 -14.31
CA ALA A 104 -26.36 -2.96 -13.74
C ALA A 104 -26.57 -1.72 -14.63
N GLU A 105 -26.43 -1.86 -15.95
CA GLU A 105 -26.69 -0.78 -16.90
C GLU A 105 -28.17 -0.35 -16.93
N GLN A 106 -29.10 -1.31 -16.84
CA GLN A 106 -30.54 -1.04 -16.73
C GLN A 106 -30.89 -0.35 -15.41
N ALA A 107 -30.31 -0.79 -14.29
CA ALA A 107 -30.49 -0.16 -12.98
C ALA A 107 -29.94 1.28 -12.98
N TYR A 108 -28.77 1.51 -13.56
CA TYR A 108 -28.18 2.85 -13.70
C TYR A 108 -29.06 3.78 -14.55
N LYS A 109 -29.57 3.31 -15.70
CA LYS A 109 -30.50 4.08 -16.54
C LYS A 109 -31.80 4.43 -15.82
N LYS A 110 -32.33 3.52 -14.99
CA LYS A 110 -33.52 3.77 -14.15
C LYS A 110 -33.24 4.84 -13.09
N ALA A 111 -32.15 4.72 -12.34
CA ALA A 111 -31.75 5.69 -11.31
C ALA A 111 -31.48 7.10 -11.91
N LEU A 112 -30.94 7.17 -13.13
CA LEU A 112 -30.73 8.43 -13.83
C LEU A 112 -32.07 9.10 -14.24
N ALA A 113 -33.06 8.31 -14.66
CA ALA A 113 -34.40 8.81 -14.97
C ALA A 113 -35.16 9.27 -13.71
N GLU A 114 -35.10 8.50 -12.62
CA GLU A 114 -35.68 8.86 -11.31
C GLU A 114 -35.08 10.16 -10.76
N ARG A 115 -33.76 10.35 -10.93
CA ARG A 115 -33.08 11.58 -10.55
C ARG A 115 -33.53 12.78 -11.41
N ALA A 116 -33.61 12.62 -12.73
CA ALA A 116 -34.09 13.69 -13.61
C ALA A 116 -35.56 14.05 -13.32
N GLU A 117 -36.38 13.10 -12.87
CA GLU A 117 -37.74 13.36 -12.41
C GLU A 117 -37.77 14.15 -11.09
N GLN A 118 -36.94 13.80 -10.11
CA GLN A 118 -36.78 14.57 -8.87
C GLN A 118 -36.29 16.00 -9.13
N GLU A 119 -35.35 16.18 -10.05
CA GLU A 119 -34.82 17.50 -10.42
C GLU A 119 -35.91 18.37 -11.07
N ARG A 120 -36.78 17.83 -11.94
CA ARG A 120 -37.98 18.56 -12.44
C ARG A 120 -38.97 18.92 -11.34
N ILE A 121 -39.31 17.97 -10.45
CA ILE A 121 -40.25 18.21 -9.34
C ILE A 121 -39.72 19.32 -8.42
N TYR A 122 -38.40 19.36 -8.18
CA TYR A 122 -37.75 20.43 -7.43
C TYR A 122 -37.82 21.78 -8.14
N GLU A 123 -37.59 21.83 -9.46
CA GLU A 123 -37.75 23.06 -10.26
C GLU A 123 -39.20 23.58 -10.28
N GLU A 124 -40.19 22.70 -10.43
CA GLU A 124 -41.61 23.06 -10.33
C GLU A 124 -41.97 23.62 -8.95
N HIS A 125 -41.48 22.99 -7.87
CA HIS A 125 -41.63 23.51 -6.51
C HIS A 125 -40.97 24.88 -6.32
N LEU A 126 -39.79 25.10 -6.91
CA LEU A 126 -39.08 26.37 -6.86
C LEU A 126 -39.83 27.47 -7.62
N GLN A 127 -40.37 27.16 -8.80
CA GLN A 127 -41.21 28.09 -9.57
C GLN A 127 -42.51 28.41 -8.82
N GLN A 128 -43.19 27.42 -8.24
CA GLN A 128 -44.37 27.66 -7.40
C GLN A 128 -44.05 28.53 -6.17
N LYS A 129 -42.88 28.34 -5.55
CA LYS A 129 -42.42 29.18 -4.43
C LYS A 129 -42.22 30.63 -4.89
N GLN A 130 -41.48 30.85 -5.97
CA GLN A 130 -41.26 32.19 -6.53
C GLN A 130 -42.56 32.88 -6.98
N MET A 131 -43.53 32.13 -7.51
CA MET A 131 -44.85 32.67 -7.86
C MET A 131 -45.65 33.08 -6.62
N LYS A 132 -45.63 32.27 -5.55
CA LYS A 132 -46.26 32.61 -4.25
C LYS A 132 -45.57 33.81 -3.58
N GLU A 133 -44.25 33.92 -3.66
CA GLU A 133 -43.49 35.07 -3.15
C GLU A 133 -43.78 36.35 -3.96
N ARG A 134 -43.85 36.28 -5.29
CA ARG A 134 -44.27 37.40 -6.14
C ARG A 134 -45.73 37.82 -5.92
N GLN A 135 -46.61 36.88 -5.62
CA GLN A 135 -47.99 37.20 -5.30
C GLN A 135 -48.11 37.87 -3.93
N LYS A 136 -47.42 37.34 -2.90
CA LYS A 136 -47.30 38.01 -1.59
C LYS A 136 -46.71 39.40 -1.70
N ALA A 137 -45.65 39.59 -2.48
CA ALA A 137 -45.06 40.91 -2.70
C ALA A 137 -46.08 41.91 -3.30
N LYS A 138 -46.93 41.48 -4.24
CA LYS A 138 -48.01 42.31 -4.79
C LYS A 138 -49.14 42.58 -3.80
N GLU A 139 -49.47 41.60 -2.95
CA GLU A 139 -50.46 41.75 -1.88
C GLU A 139 -49.93 42.70 -0.78
N GLU A 140 -48.62 42.65 -0.48
CA GLU A 140 -47.90 43.56 0.42
C GLU A 140 -47.74 44.97 -0.19
N GLU A 141 -47.47 45.10 -1.49
CA GLU A 141 -47.46 46.39 -2.21
C GLU A 141 -48.85 47.04 -2.23
N ALA A 142 -49.90 46.26 -2.51
CA ALA A 142 -51.29 46.74 -2.46
C ALA A 142 -51.72 47.13 -1.05
N PHE A 143 -51.34 46.33 -0.03
CA PHE A 143 -51.56 46.65 1.37
C PHE A 143 -50.76 47.89 1.81
N ALA A 144 -49.54 48.07 1.33
CA ALA A 144 -48.73 49.25 1.59
C ALA A 144 -49.32 50.52 0.94
N HIS A 145 -49.90 50.43 -0.26
CA HIS A 145 -50.63 51.54 -0.88
C HIS A 145 -51.87 51.92 -0.07
N ALA A 146 -52.72 50.94 0.26
CA ALA A 146 -53.90 51.16 1.11
C ALA A 146 -53.51 51.71 2.50
N LYS A 147 -52.37 51.27 3.04
CA LYS A 147 -51.83 51.79 4.31
C LYS A 147 -51.26 53.20 4.17
N GLN A 148 -50.66 53.60 3.05
CA GLN A 148 -50.25 54.99 2.82
C GLN A 148 -51.46 55.96 2.74
N GLU A 149 -52.61 55.48 2.26
CA GLU A 149 -53.86 56.24 2.29
C GLU A 149 -54.43 56.34 3.72
N ALA A 150 -54.29 55.29 4.55
CA ALA A 150 -54.74 55.27 5.94
C ALA A 150 -53.82 56.05 6.91
N ASP A 151 -52.50 55.84 6.86
CA ASP A 151 -51.49 56.41 7.78
C ASP A 151 -51.32 57.95 7.60
N ARG A 152 -52.05 58.56 6.67
CA ARG A 152 -52.20 60.02 6.61
C ARG A 152 -53.07 60.56 7.77
N ALA A 153 -53.80 59.69 8.47
CA ALA A 153 -54.51 60.00 9.71
C ALA A 153 -53.70 59.57 10.96
N THR A 154 -53.27 60.57 11.74
CA THR A 154 -52.78 60.45 13.14
C THR A 154 -51.59 59.51 13.42
N LYS A 155 -50.40 60.12 13.50
CA LYS A 155 -49.37 59.73 14.50
C LYS A 155 -49.98 59.67 15.91
N GLN A 156 -49.50 58.75 16.76
CA GLN A 156 -48.88 59.09 18.06
C GLN A 156 -48.31 57.87 18.84
N LEU A 157 -47.17 58.09 19.53
CA LEU A 157 -46.64 57.40 20.74
C LEU A 157 -46.26 55.90 20.61
N GLU A 158 -44.98 55.50 20.73
CA GLU A 158 -44.22 55.12 21.96
C GLU A 158 -44.56 53.70 22.51
N LYS A 159 -43.66 52.85 23.07
CA LYS A 159 -42.25 52.97 23.53
C LYS A 159 -41.53 51.58 23.58
N THR A 160 -40.22 51.57 23.86
CA THR A 160 -39.28 50.43 24.14
C THR A 160 -39.44 49.84 25.58
N PRO A 161 -38.66 48.84 26.11
CA PRO A 161 -37.55 47.97 25.60
C PRO A 161 -37.60 46.44 26.02
N GLU A 162 -36.47 45.70 25.84
CA GLU A 162 -35.97 44.52 26.63
C GLU A 162 -36.72 43.14 26.57
N GLU A 163 -36.15 41.94 26.79
CA GLU A 163 -34.76 41.45 27.05
C GLU A 163 -34.52 39.96 26.62
N SER A 164 -33.24 39.52 26.59
CA SER A 164 -32.62 38.17 26.76
C SER A 164 -33.34 36.80 26.54
N SER A 165 -32.65 35.86 25.85
CA SER A 165 -32.38 34.47 26.37
C SER A 165 -31.55 33.56 25.41
N VAL A 166 -31.03 32.44 25.96
CA VAL A 166 -30.19 31.35 25.37
C VAL A 166 -30.45 30.05 26.20
N PRO A 167 -29.95 28.83 25.86
CA PRO A 167 -29.30 28.32 24.63
C PRO A 167 -30.23 27.25 23.99
N PRO A 168 -30.01 25.90 23.90
CA PRO A 168 -28.86 24.97 24.05
C PRO A 168 -28.43 24.32 22.70
N ILE A 169 -27.91 23.08 22.72
CA ILE A 169 -27.48 22.21 21.60
C ILE A 169 -28.01 20.78 21.87
N GLN A 170 -28.19 19.94 20.85
CA GLN A 170 -28.09 18.47 21.00
C GLN A 170 -27.15 17.87 19.95
N THR A 171 -26.52 16.74 20.31
CA THR A 171 -25.47 16.06 19.56
C THR A 171 -25.76 14.56 19.60
N GLU A 172 -25.86 13.89 18.45
CA GLU A 172 -25.92 12.42 18.40
C GLU A 172 -24.53 11.84 18.07
N SER A 173 -24.15 10.81 18.83
CA SER A 173 -22.84 10.17 18.79
C SER A 173 -22.91 8.81 18.08
N ALA A 174 -22.27 8.71 16.91
CA ALA A 174 -22.07 7.43 16.24
C ALA A 174 -20.95 6.63 16.95
N ALA A 175 -21.29 5.50 17.56
CA ALA A 175 -20.32 4.62 18.21
C ALA A 175 -19.50 3.83 17.17
N ILE A 176 -18.18 3.83 17.32
CA ILE A 176 -17.25 3.07 16.46
C ILE A 176 -16.80 1.82 17.22
N ASN A 177 -17.23 0.64 16.76
CA ASN A 177 -16.77 -0.65 17.25
C ASN A 177 -15.46 -1.05 16.55
N THR A 178 -14.30 -0.66 17.11
CA THR A 178 -12.99 -1.19 16.69
C THR A 178 -12.57 -2.38 17.55
N SER A 179 -13.04 -3.59 17.20
CA SER A 179 -12.44 -4.84 17.68
C SER A 179 -11.11 -5.06 16.95
N GLY A 180 -9.98 -4.83 17.64
CA GLY A 180 -8.66 -5.10 17.10
C GLY A 180 -8.39 -6.60 16.95
N ASP A 181 -8.00 -7.03 15.75
CA ASP A 181 -7.64 -8.41 15.42
C ASP A 181 -6.10 -8.53 15.30
N PRO A 182 -5.42 -9.16 16.28
CA PRO A 182 -3.96 -9.18 16.36
C PRO A 182 -3.36 -10.23 15.42
N GLY A 183 -3.16 -9.87 14.15
CA GLY A 183 -2.46 -10.76 13.21
C GLY A 183 -2.55 -10.44 11.72
N ARG A 184 -3.19 -9.34 11.29
CA ARG A 184 -3.32 -9.05 9.85
C ARG A 184 -1.96 -8.83 9.17
N ARG A 185 -1.61 -9.78 8.31
CA ARG A 185 -0.59 -9.63 7.26
C ARG A 185 -0.90 -8.36 6.47
N PHE A 186 0.11 -7.57 6.10
CA PHE A 186 -0.18 -6.43 5.22
C PHE A 186 -0.71 -6.94 3.87
N GLU A 187 -1.96 -6.60 3.56
CA GLU A 187 -2.62 -6.94 2.30
C GLU A 187 -2.05 -6.07 1.17
N SER A 188 -1.11 -6.66 0.42
CA SER A 188 -0.71 -6.17 -0.91
C SER A 188 -1.94 -5.88 -1.77
N PHE A 189 -1.89 -4.79 -2.56
CA PHE A 189 -2.94 -4.34 -3.49
C PHE A 189 -4.13 -3.55 -2.92
N LEU A 190 -4.02 -3.00 -1.70
CA LEU A 190 -4.83 -1.82 -1.32
C LEU A 190 -4.68 -0.72 -2.39
N THR A 191 -5.80 -0.15 -2.84
CA THR A 191 -5.78 0.99 -3.77
C THR A 191 -5.32 2.26 -3.05
N ARG A 192 -4.72 3.18 -3.79
CA ARG A 192 -4.29 4.50 -3.28
C ARG A 192 -5.38 5.19 -2.45
N LYS A 193 -6.63 5.20 -2.95
CA LYS A 193 -7.77 5.78 -2.23
C LYS A 193 -8.01 5.09 -0.88
N GLN A 194 -7.98 3.76 -0.80
CA GLN A 194 -8.15 3.05 0.48
C GLN A 194 -7.04 3.39 1.48
N ILE A 195 -5.81 3.63 1.00
CA ILE A 195 -4.67 4.05 1.83
C ILE A 195 -4.86 5.50 2.32
N GLU A 196 -5.31 6.40 1.44
CA GLU A 196 -5.65 7.79 1.78
C GLU A 196 -6.83 7.87 2.76
N ASP A 197 -7.89 7.07 2.56
CA ASP A 197 -9.04 6.96 3.47
C ASP A 197 -8.64 6.40 4.85
N GLN A 198 -7.72 5.42 4.91
CA GLN A 198 -7.15 4.88 6.16
C GLN A 198 -6.33 5.92 6.94
N ILE A 199 -5.43 6.65 6.26
CA ILE A 199 -4.65 7.74 6.87
C ILE A 199 -5.58 8.84 7.37
N LYS A 200 -6.57 9.24 6.55
CA LYS A 200 -7.53 10.29 6.92
C LYS A 200 -8.34 9.92 8.16
N LEU A 201 -8.83 8.68 8.27
CA LEU A 201 -9.52 8.18 9.47
C LEU A 201 -8.60 8.30 10.71
N TRP A 202 -7.31 8.02 10.54
CA TRP A 202 -6.29 8.18 11.57
C TRP A 202 -6.06 9.64 11.97
N GLU A 203 -5.92 10.55 11.00
CA GLU A 203 -5.78 11.99 11.19
C GLU A 203 -7.03 12.61 11.85
N ASP A 204 -8.23 12.20 11.45
CA ASP A 204 -9.49 12.60 12.08
C ASP A 204 -9.56 12.14 13.55
N SER A 205 -8.99 10.96 13.87
CA SER A 205 -8.97 10.41 15.24
C SER A 205 -7.97 11.07 16.20
N CYS A 206 -7.10 11.96 15.71
CA CYS A 206 -6.17 12.78 16.49
C CYS A 206 -6.12 14.25 16.02
N ARG A 207 -7.27 14.73 15.54
CA ARG A 207 -7.42 16.03 14.86
C ARG A 207 -7.11 17.23 15.75
N SER A 208 -7.28 17.14 17.07
CA SER A 208 -6.97 18.26 17.98
C SER A 208 -5.46 18.45 18.13
N LEU A 209 -4.68 17.37 18.23
CA LEU A 209 -3.22 17.45 18.29
C LEU A 209 -2.57 17.64 16.90
N LEU A 210 -3.24 17.23 15.82
CA LEU A 210 -2.78 17.47 14.44
C LEU A 210 -2.95 18.94 14.01
N HIS A 211 -4.09 19.55 14.36
CA HIS A 211 -4.39 20.96 14.06
C HIS A 211 -4.75 21.74 15.35
N PRO A 212 -3.77 21.96 16.24
CA PRO A 212 -4.01 22.51 17.57
C PRO A 212 -4.53 23.94 17.51
N LYS A 213 -5.74 24.13 18.05
CA LYS A 213 -6.40 25.43 18.20
C LYS A 213 -6.00 26.15 19.49
N THR A 214 -5.64 25.41 20.54
CA THR A 214 -5.14 26.00 21.79
C THR A 214 -3.61 25.95 21.85
N ASP A 215 -3.02 26.87 22.62
CA ASP A 215 -1.59 26.89 22.89
C ASP A 215 -1.13 25.70 23.76
N SER A 216 -2.04 25.12 24.57
CA SER A 216 -1.80 23.89 25.33
C SER A 216 -1.59 22.70 24.39
N ASP A 217 -2.52 22.47 23.48
CA ASP A 217 -2.48 21.35 22.52
C ASP A 217 -1.24 21.49 21.61
N LYS A 218 -0.90 22.72 21.22
CA LYS A 218 0.30 23.05 20.44
C LYS A 218 1.58 22.66 21.19
N LYS A 219 1.68 22.96 22.48
CA LYS A 219 2.81 22.57 23.34
C LYS A 219 2.89 21.05 23.53
N ILE A 220 1.75 20.38 23.71
CA ILE A 220 1.65 18.91 23.80
C ILE A 220 2.12 18.26 22.49
N ALA A 221 1.58 18.68 21.35
CA ALA A 221 1.91 18.18 20.03
C ALA A 221 3.40 18.37 19.69
N MET A 222 3.98 19.54 20.01
CA MET A 222 5.42 19.79 19.85
C MET A 222 6.28 18.91 20.76
N LYS A 223 5.86 18.67 22.01
CA LYS A 223 6.56 17.76 22.93
C LYS A 223 6.55 16.32 22.41
N ILE A 224 5.39 15.80 21.97
CA ILE A 224 5.25 14.44 21.42
C ILE A 224 6.15 14.27 20.18
N LYS A 225 6.06 15.20 19.21
CA LYS A 225 6.90 15.18 18.00
C LYS A 225 8.41 15.16 18.32
N ARG A 226 8.85 15.94 19.31
CA ARG A 226 10.25 15.95 19.75
C ARG A 226 10.67 14.64 20.44
N LEU A 227 9.82 14.09 21.32
CA LEU A 227 10.11 12.83 22.02
C LEU A 227 10.27 11.64 21.07
N ILE A 228 9.53 11.65 19.95
CA ILE A 228 9.58 10.60 18.92
C ILE A 228 10.75 10.81 17.94
N ALA A 229 11.05 12.06 17.57
CA ALA A 229 12.10 12.36 16.60
C ALA A 229 13.51 11.98 17.09
N VAL A 230 13.77 12.06 18.40
CA VAL A 230 15.08 11.75 19.00
C VAL A 230 15.45 10.26 18.90
N PRO A 231 14.67 9.29 19.43
CA PRO A 231 15.03 7.87 19.35
C PRO A 231 14.99 7.33 17.92
N ILE A 232 14.06 7.79 17.06
CA ILE A 232 14.05 7.39 15.64
C ILE A 232 15.29 7.90 14.91
N GLY A 233 15.73 9.14 15.20
CA GLY A 233 16.99 9.68 14.66
C GLY A 233 18.26 9.01 15.19
N ALA A 234 18.16 8.17 16.22
CA ALA A 234 19.26 7.42 16.84
C ALA A 234 19.30 5.93 16.45
N LEU A 235 18.42 5.47 15.54
CA LEU A 235 18.42 4.10 15.02
C LEU A 235 19.64 3.87 14.12
N THR A 236 20.68 3.23 14.67
CA THR A 236 21.95 3.00 13.96
C THR A 236 22.47 1.58 14.15
N GLN A 237 23.34 1.12 13.25
CA GLN A 237 23.96 -0.21 13.28
C GLN A 237 25.15 -0.32 14.25
N ARG A 238 25.27 0.54 15.27
CA ARG A 238 26.44 0.57 16.18
C ARG A 238 26.43 -0.56 17.20
N SER A 239 25.30 -0.76 17.86
CA SER A 239 25.15 -1.59 19.05
C SER A 239 23.75 -2.21 19.05
N GLY A 240 23.67 -3.53 19.24
CA GLY A 240 22.38 -4.21 19.34
C GLY A 240 21.62 -3.85 20.63
N GLU A 241 22.33 -3.59 21.73
CA GLU A 241 21.72 -3.07 22.96
C GLU A 241 21.18 -1.64 22.77
N ASP A 242 21.91 -0.76 22.07
CA ASP A 242 21.43 0.61 21.79
C ASP A 242 20.18 0.59 20.93
N LEU A 243 20.17 -0.22 19.86
CA LEU A 243 19.03 -0.34 18.97
C LEU A 243 17.79 -0.86 19.73
N LYS A 244 17.96 -1.88 20.58
CA LYS A 244 16.92 -2.36 21.52
C LYS A 244 16.43 -1.26 22.46
N ILE A 245 17.33 -0.43 23.00
CA ILE A 245 16.99 0.69 23.89
C ILE A 245 16.16 1.76 23.15
N GLN A 246 16.50 2.12 21.91
CA GLN A 246 15.69 3.10 21.17
C GLN A 246 14.35 2.50 20.70
N ILE A 247 14.32 1.24 20.24
CA ILE A 247 13.08 0.51 19.92
C ILE A 247 12.16 0.50 21.13
N LYS A 248 12.66 0.11 22.32
CA LYS A 248 11.86 0.09 23.53
C LYS A 248 11.29 1.47 23.87
N LYS A 249 12.10 2.54 23.81
CA LYS A 249 11.61 3.92 24.03
C LYS A 249 10.50 4.30 23.07
N ILE A 250 10.58 3.91 21.80
CA ILE A 250 9.52 4.19 20.83
C ILE A 250 8.26 3.40 21.17
N GLY A 251 8.37 2.11 21.50
CA GLY A 251 7.24 1.29 21.96
C GLY A 251 6.58 1.83 23.24
N ASP A 252 7.37 2.24 24.22
CA ASP A 252 6.86 2.87 25.45
C ASP A 252 6.09 4.18 25.15
N LEU A 253 6.55 4.98 24.17
CA LEU A 253 5.84 6.18 23.69
C LEU A 253 4.56 5.84 22.88
N LEU A 254 4.53 4.70 22.17
CA LEU A 254 3.33 4.21 21.45
C LEU A 254 2.23 3.76 22.42
N ASP A 255 2.59 3.24 23.60
CA ASP A 255 1.67 2.97 24.71
C ASP A 255 1.19 4.24 25.44
N GLY A 256 1.69 5.42 25.07
CA GLY A 256 1.40 6.67 25.76
C GLY A 256 2.22 6.93 27.04
N LYS A 257 3.21 6.08 27.39
CA LYS A 257 4.08 6.29 28.56
C LYS A 257 4.97 7.52 28.33
N ASP A 258 5.30 8.24 29.41
CA ASP A 258 6.05 9.51 29.43
C ASP A 258 5.46 10.68 28.59
N LEU A 259 4.30 10.48 27.94
CA LEU A 259 3.61 11.49 27.17
C LEU A 259 2.65 12.35 28.02
N PRO A 260 2.21 13.53 27.53
CA PRO A 260 1.27 14.38 28.25
C PRO A 260 -0.16 13.81 28.29
N ASN A 261 -0.82 13.94 29.44
CA ASN A 261 -2.22 13.55 29.63
C ASN A 261 -3.16 14.32 28.68
N HIS A 262 -3.56 13.71 27.57
CA HIS A 262 -4.59 14.19 26.65
C HIS A 262 -5.18 12.98 25.87
N PRO A 263 -6.50 12.90 25.61
CA PRO A 263 -7.13 11.68 25.07
C PRO A 263 -6.61 11.22 23.70
N GLU A 264 -6.11 12.14 22.87
CA GLU A 264 -5.57 11.81 21.54
C GLU A 264 -4.05 11.53 21.56
N THR A 265 -3.38 11.59 22.72
CA THR A 265 -1.90 11.54 22.83
C THR A 265 -1.30 10.27 22.24
N GLU A 266 -1.80 9.10 22.61
CA GLU A 266 -1.34 7.79 22.13
C GLU A 266 -1.43 7.73 20.60
N LYS A 267 -2.61 8.06 20.06
CA LYS A 267 -2.89 8.12 18.63
C LYS A 267 -1.93 9.08 17.90
N TYR A 268 -1.78 10.29 18.42
CA TYR A 268 -0.89 11.28 17.83
C TYR A 268 0.57 10.83 17.84
N ALA A 269 0.97 10.04 18.84
CA ALA A 269 2.29 9.41 18.88
C ALA A 269 2.44 8.35 17.78
N THR A 270 1.49 7.45 17.58
CA THR A 270 1.49 6.46 16.48
C THR A 270 1.60 7.13 15.10
N LEU A 271 0.84 8.20 14.87
CA LEU A 271 0.91 9.00 13.63
C LEU A 271 2.25 9.73 13.46
N CYS A 272 2.79 10.32 14.52
CA CYS A 272 4.09 10.98 14.45
C CYS A 272 5.25 10.00 14.25
N ALA A 273 5.17 8.79 14.85
CA ALA A 273 6.20 7.77 14.73
C ALA A 273 6.25 7.17 13.31
N SER A 274 5.11 6.80 12.74
CA SER A 274 5.03 6.27 11.38
C SER A 274 5.52 7.29 10.34
N GLN A 275 5.07 8.55 10.42
CA GLN A 275 5.55 9.63 9.56
C GLN A 275 7.04 9.93 9.75
N ARG A 276 7.56 9.95 10.98
CA ARG A 276 8.98 10.21 11.24
C ARG A 276 9.87 9.08 10.70
N MET A 277 9.42 7.83 10.78
CA MET A 277 10.12 6.67 10.27
C MET A 277 10.20 6.67 8.73
N VAL A 278 9.12 7.06 8.03
CA VAL A 278 9.19 7.26 6.57
C VAL A 278 10.18 8.38 6.23
N ARG A 279 10.15 9.51 6.95
CA ARG A 279 11.14 10.60 6.75
C ARG A 279 12.58 10.17 7.04
N LEU A 280 12.82 9.23 7.96
CA LEU A 280 14.17 8.69 8.22
C LEU A 280 14.75 8.02 6.97
N ALA A 281 13.90 7.34 6.17
CA ALA A 281 14.33 6.72 4.92
C ALA A 281 14.75 7.75 3.86
N GLU A 282 13.97 8.83 3.71
CA GLU A 282 14.27 9.96 2.82
C GLU A 282 15.56 10.68 3.23
N GLU A 283 15.67 11.06 4.51
CA GLU A 283 16.78 11.86 5.05
C GLU A 283 18.09 11.09 5.17
N GLN A 284 18.06 9.84 5.64
CA GLN A 284 19.26 9.09 6.03
C GLN A 284 19.57 7.88 5.14
N LEU A 285 18.58 7.05 4.78
CA LEU A 285 18.83 5.78 4.06
C LEU A 285 19.14 5.97 2.57
N SER A 286 18.80 7.14 2.03
CA SER A 286 19.23 7.62 0.72
C SER A 286 20.76 7.76 0.61
N SER A 287 21.42 8.24 1.67
CA SER A 287 22.86 8.54 1.72
C SER A 287 23.69 7.52 2.50
N ASN A 288 23.19 7.03 3.64
CA ASN A 288 23.80 5.99 4.46
C ASN A 288 23.10 4.65 4.25
N GLU A 289 23.52 3.93 3.21
CA GLU A 289 22.93 2.65 2.83
C GLU A 289 22.98 1.58 3.94
N LYS A 290 24.04 1.55 4.76
CA LYS A 290 24.23 0.54 5.81
C LYS A 290 23.25 0.69 6.98
N ALA A 291 22.68 1.87 7.18
CA ALA A 291 21.67 2.08 8.24
C ALA A 291 20.32 1.40 7.93
N ALA A 292 20.08 0.99 6.68
CA ALA A 292 18.77 0.52 6.25
C ALA A 292 18.34 -0.79 6.95
N CYS A 293 19.27 -1.72 7.20
CA CYS A 293 18.99 -2.95 7.94
C CYS A 293 18.64 -2.69 9.41
N ALA A 294 19.31 -1.74 10.07
CA ALA A 294 19.00 -1.37 11.46
C ALA A 294 17.64 -0.67 11.59
N ALA A 295 17.31 0.24 10.66
CA ALA A 295 16.00 0.88 10.58
C ALA A 295 14.88 -0.14 10.26
N ALA A 296 15.12 -1.09 9.35
CA ALA A 296 14.19 -2.16 9.03
C ALA A 296 13.89 -3.07 10.22
N ALA A 297 14.92 -3.52 10.94
CA ALA A 297 14.74 -4.34 12.14
C ALA A 297 13.95 -3.58 13.24
N ALA A 298 14.17 -2.28 13.38
CA ALA A 298 13.39 -1.44 14.27
C ALA A 298 11.92 -1.31 13.83
N VAL A 299 11.63 -1.18 12.54
CA VAL A 299 10.25 -1.19 12.01
C VAL A 299 9.56 -2.53 12.28
N ILE A 300 10.24 -3.66 12.04
CA ILE A 300 9.68 -5.00 12.29
C ILE A 300 9.34 -5.17 13.77
N ALA A 301 10.27 -4.85 14.67
CA ALA A 301 10.04 -4.95 16.11
C ALA A 301 8.92 -4.02 16.61
N LEU A 302 8.80 -2.80 16.07
CA LEU A 302 7.73 -1.87 16.42
C LEU A 302 6.37 -2.24 15.81
N TRP A 303 6.34 -2.96 14.68
CA TRP A 303 5.11 -3.48 14.08
C TRP A 303 4.61 -4.72 14.86
N ASP A 304 5.51 -5.63 15.22
CA ASP A 304 5.22 -6.78 16.07
C ASP A 304 4.67 -6.32 17.44
N TYR A 305 5.24 -5.23 17.99
CA TYR A 305 4.75 -4.57 19.20
C TYR A 305 3.39 -3.86 19.02
N ASP A 306 3.25 -2.99 18.01
CA ASP A 306 2.01 -2.30 17.68
C ASP A 306 1.69 -2.39 16.18
N SER A 307 0.77 -3.30 15.85
CA SER A 307 0.27 -3.48 14.48
C SER A 307 -0.33 -2.21 13.87
N ARG A 308 -0.80 -1.26 14.67
CA ARG A 308 -1.37 0.03 14.22
C ARG A 308 -0.28 0.95 13.69
N PHE A 309 0.88 1.00 14.37
CA PHE A 309 2.08 1.69 13.87
C PHE A 309 2.50 1.10 12.52
N GLY A 310 2.54 -0.23 12.40
CA GLY A 310 2.95 -0.92 11.19
C GLY A 310 2.06 -0.66 9.97
N GLN A 311 0.74 -0.75 10.16
CA GLN A 311 -0.26 -0.44 9.12
C GLN A 311 -0.11 1.02 8.64
N LEU A 312 0.00 1.96 9.57
CA LEU A 312 0.08 3.39 9.27
C LEU A 312 1.45 3.79 8.66
N PHE A 313 2.54 3.12 9.07
CA PHE A 313 3.86 3.24 8.45
C PHE A 313 3.82 2.80 6.98
N MET A 314 3.26 1.63 6.68
CA MET A 314 3.13 1.16 5.31
C MET A 314 2.24 2.05 4.46
N ALA A 315 1.13 2.54 5.03
CA ALA A 315 0.24 3.47 4.36
C ALA A 315 0.99 4.74 3.91
N HIS A 316 1.76 5.36 4.83
CA HIS A 316 2.60 6.51 4.50
C HIS A 316 3.73 6.17 3.51
N LEU A 317 4.39 5.00 3.64
CA LEU A 317 5.49 4.58 2.77
C LEU A 317 5.04 4.37 1.32
N TYR A 318 3.86 3.78 1.10
CA TYR A 318 3.29 3.58 -0.24
C TYR A 318 2.86 4.90 -0.89
N LEU A 319 2.24 5.83 -0.17
CA LEU A 319 1.94 7.16 -0.73
C LEU A 319 3.22 8.00 -0.96
N ALA A 320 4.28 7.76 -0.17
CA ALA A 320 5.58 8.40 -0.35
C ALA A 320 6.36 7.87 -1.57
N CYS A 321 6.14 6.63 -2.00
CA CYS A 321 6.88 5.97 -3.08
C CYS A 321 5.95 5.30 -4.12
N PRO A 322 5.48 6.05 -5.15
CA PRO A 322 4.43 5.60 -6.08
C PRO A 322 4.74 4.30 -6.85
N VAL A 323 6.01 3.96 -7.04
CA VAL A 323 6.43 2.73 -7.74
C VAL A 323 6.16 1.45 -6.92
N LEU A 324 5.88 1.58 -5.62
CA LEU A 324 5.39 0.48 -4.78
C LEU A 324 3.88 0.20 -4.96
N LEU A 325 3.16 1.07 -5.68
CA LEU A 325 1.73 0.95 -5.99
C LEU A 325 1.53 0.67 -7.51
N PRO A 326 1.37 -0.59 -7.94
CA PRO A 326 1.44 -1.00 -9.35
C PRO A 326 0.43 -0.40 -10.33
N ARG A 327 -0.61 0.27 -9.82
CA ARG A 327 -1.70 0.86 -10.61
C ARG A 327 -1.71 2.39 -10.54
N ASP A 328 -0.79 2.98 -9.78
CA ASP A 328 -0.72 4.43 -9.57
C ASP A 328 0.09 5.11 -10.68
N PRO A 329 -0.30 6.34 -11.11
CA PRO A 329 0.47 7.10 -12.08
C PRO A 329 1.90 7.36 -11.60
N GLN A 330 2.89 6.93 -12.38
CA GLN A 330 4.29 7.18 -12.07
C GLN A 330 4.68 8.61 -12.45
N PRO A 331 5.44 9.34 -11.62
CA PRO A 331 5.89 10.69 -11.95
C PRO A 331 6.83 10.66 -13.16
N GLN A 332 6.54 11.48 -14.18
CA GLN A 332 7.32 11.50 -15.42
C GLN A 332 8.64 12.25 -15.27
N ASP A 333 8.59 13.43 -14.66
CA ASP A 333 9.76 14.22 -14.27
C ASP A 333 10.04 13.96 -12.79
N ILE A 334 11.31 13.64 -12.46
CA ILE A 334 11.76 13.30 -11.12
C ILE A 334 13.13 13.95 -10.93
N ASP A 335 13.20 14.97 -10.08
CA ASP A 335 14.47 15.60 -9.73
C ASP A 335 15.39 14.66 -8.93
N GLU A 336 16.69 14.94 -8.94
CA GLU A 336 17.70 14.09 -8.31
C GLU A 336 17.50 13.94 -6.79
N THR A 337 16.97 14.97 -6.11
CA THR A 337 16.68 14.89 -4.67
C THR A 337 15.51 13.96 -4.41
N ARG A 338 14.44 14.06 -5.20
CA ARG A 338 13.28 13.16 -5.11
C ARG A 338 13.63 11.73 -5.49
N MET A 339 14.53 11.52 -6.45
CA MET A 339 15.08 10.20 -6.76
C MET A 339 15.86 9.61 -5.58
N ARG A 340 16.71 10.42 -4.91
CA ARG A 340 17.39 10.02 -3.67
C ARG A 340 16.39 9.62 -2.57
N SER A 341 15.28 10.35 -2.39
CA SER A 341 14.19 9.97 -1.48
C SER A 341 13.62 8.59 -1.80
N TYR A 342 13.27 8.34 -3.07
CA TYR A 342 12.69 7.07 -3.51
C TYR A 342 13.65 5.88 -3.31
N VAL A 343 14.95 6.07 -3.55
CA VAL A 343 15.99 5.06 -3.26
C VAL A 343 16.06 4.76 -1.75
N GLY A 344 15.93 5.78 -0.88
CA GLY A 344 15.84 5.59 0.57
C GLY A 344 14.62 4.75 0.99
N TYR A 345 13.43 5.04 0.44
CA TYR A 345 12.22 4.24 0.67
C TYR A 345 12.38 2.78 0.19
N ALA A 346 12.97 2.60 -1.00
CA ALA A 346 13.21 1.29 -1.59
C ALA A 346 14.13 0.44 -0.70
N ARG A 347 15.23 1.00 -0.20
CA ARG A 347 16.14 0.30 0.74
C ARG A 347 15.45 -0.12 2.03
N LEU A 348 14.58 0.72 2.60
CA LEU A 348 13.88 0.36 3.84
C LEU A 348 12.93 -0.82 3.62
N ILE A 349 12.12 -0.81 2.55
CA ILE A 349 11.16 -1.89 2.28
C ILE A 349 11.85 -3.19 1.85
N THR A 350 12.98 -3.13 1.14
CA THR A 350 13.75 -4.32 0.76
C THR A 350 14.48 -4.93 1.94
N CYS A 351 15.12 -4.11 2.80
CA CYS A 351 15.69 -4.59 4.06
C CYS A 351 14.63 -5.22 4.95
N MET A 352 13.47 -4.58 5.09
CA MET A 352 12.36 -5.08 5.91
C MET A 352 11.88 -6.45 5.44
N ALA A 353 11.59 -6.62 4.15
CA ALA A 353 11.15 -7.92 3.63
C ALA A 353 12.25 -9.00 3.60
N SER A 354 13.52 -8.62 3.75
CA SER A 354 14.68 -9.53 3.70
C SER A 354 15.22 -9.92 5.08
N SER A 355 14.78 -9.22 6.13
CA SER A 355 15.14 -9.51 7.51
C SER A 355 14.45 -10.78 8.01
N ASP A 356 14.96 -11.33 9.10
CA ASP A 356 14.26 -12.34 9.88
C ASP A 356 13.40 -11.69 10.97
N CYS A 357 12.42 -12.42 11.50
CA CYS A 357 11.60 -11.97 12.63
C CYS A 357 12.45 -11.76 13.89
N ALA A 358 11.94 -10.97 14.82
CA ALA A 358 12.53 -10.90 16.16
C ALA A 358 12.51 -12.29 16.83
N PRO A 359 13.57 -12.70 17.56
CA PRO A 359 13.62 -14.01 18.21
C PRO A 359 12.42 -14.22 19.16
N GLY A 360 11.58 -15.20 18.84
CA GLY A 360 10.37 -15.53 19.60
C GLY A 360 9.05 -15.28 18.84
N THR A 361 9.07 -14.62 17.67
CA THR A 361 7.85 -14.30 16.91
C THR A 361 7.80 -15.09 15.59
N ASN A 362 6.64 -15.70 15.31
CA ASN A 362 6.47 -16.66 14.20
C ASN A 362 5.91 -16.02 12.91
N PHE A 363 5.70 -14.71 12.89
CA PHE A 363 4.93 -14.04 11.83
C PHE A 363 5.63 -12.77 11.34
N HIS A 364 6.13 -12.80 10.10
CA HIS A 364 6.79 -11.63 9.53
C HIS A 364 5.74 -10.64 8.97
N PRO A 365 5.61 -9.42 9.51
CA PRO A 365 4.49 -8.52 9.19
C PRO A 365 4.46 -8.10 7.71
N PHE A 366 5.64 -7.93 7.12
CA PHE A 366 5.83 -7.66 5.69
C PHE A 366 6.79 -8.68 5.06
N GLY A 367 6.36 -9.94 4.95
CA GLY A 367 7.19 -11.04 4.43
C GLY A 367 7.72 -10.86 3.00
N ILE A 368 8.77 -11.63 2.67
CA ILE A 368 9.47 -11.62 1.37
C ILE A 368 8.53 -11.79 0.16
N GLU A 369 7.36 -12.40 0.35
CA GLU A 369 6.38 -12.63 -0.70
C GLU A 369 5.63 -11.36 -1.09
N ASN A 370 5.53 -10.38 -0.19
CA ASN A 370 5.04 -9.04 -0.55
C ASN A 370 6.08 -8.26 -1.37
N LEU A 371 7.38 -8.47 -1.11
CA LEU A 371 8.44 -7.91 -1.98
C LEU A 371 8.45 -8.57 -3.36
N TRP A 372 8.25 -9.88 -3.45
CA TRP A 372 8.07 -10.58 -4.74
C TRP A 372 6.91 -10.00 -5.55
N LYS A 373 5.75 -9.74 -4.93
CA LYS A 373 4.61 -9.09 -5.60
C LYS A 373 4.96 -7.70 -6.12
N ILE A 374 5.65 -6.88 -5.33
CA ILE A 374 6.10 -5.54 -5.75
C ILE A 374 7.08 -5.65 -6.92
N LEU A 375 8.12 -6.49 -6.82
CA LEU A 375 9.11 -6.72 -7.87
C LEU A 375 8.45 -7.16 -9.17
N ALA A 376 7.64 -8.23 -9.14
CA ALA A 376 6.92 -8.72 -10.32
C ALA A 376 5.99 -7.65 -10.92
N SER A 377 5.40 -6.80 -10.09
CA SER A 377 4.54 -5.71 -10.54
C SER A 377 5.30 -4.58 -11.23
N ILE A 378 6.47 -4.18 -10.72
CA ILE A 378 7.33 -3.17 -11.35
C ILE A 378 7.85 -3.66 -12.70
N LEU A 379 8.17 -4.95 -12.80
CA LEU A 379 8.66 -5.59 -14.03
C LEU A 379 7.59 -5.76 -15.13
N LEU A 380 6.30 -5.64 -14.80
CA LEU A 380 5.19 -5.63 -15.77
C LEU A 380 4.93 -4.25 -16.37
N LEU A 381 5.36 -3.18 -15.71
CA LEU A 381 5.12 -1.81 -16.14
C LEU A 381 6.18 -1.39 -17.17
N PRO A 382 5.81 -0.67 -18.23
CA PRO A 382 6.80 -0.09 -19.15
C PRO A 382 7.69 0.89 -18.40
N THR A 383 8.98 0.85 -18.67
CA THR A 383 10.01 1.72 -18.10
C THR A 383 9.88 3.15 -18.61
N GLN A 384 8.97 3.92 -18.01
CA GLN A 384 8.71 5.34 -18.36
C GLN A 384 9.82 6.29 -17.87
N ASN A 385 10.57 5.90 -16.84
CA ASN A 385 11.58 6.70 -16.17
C ASN A 385 12.64 5.79 -15.50
N GLU A 386 13.65 6.40 -14.88
CA GLU A 386 14.70 5.68 -14.13
C GLU A 386 14.26 5.09 -12.78
N LEU A 387 13.06 5.41 -12.27
CA LEU A 387 12.64 5.02 -10.91
C LEU A 387 12.37 3.51 -10.78
N GLY A 388 11.64 2.91 -11.73
CA GLY A 388 11.42 1.45 -11.75
C GLY A 388 12.73 0.67 -11.71
N PRO A 389 13.66 0.91 -12.66
CA PRO A 389 15.00 0.33 -12.66
C PRO A 389 15.82 0.57 -11.37
N HIS A 390 15.75 1.77 -10.76
CA HIS A 390 16.38 2.02 -9.45
C HIS A 390 15.83 1.09 -8.36
N VAL A 391 14.51 0.94 -8.26
CA VAL A 391 13.90 0.09 -7.23
C VAL A 391 14.17 -1.39 -7.50
N VAL A 392 14.14 -1.85 -8.75
CA VAL A 392 14.55 -3.24 -9.09
C VAL A 392 16.01 -3.49 -8.66
N TYR A 393 16.92 -2.53 -8.86
CA TYR A 393 18.32 -2.65 -8.42
C TYR A 393 18.45 -2.77 -6.89
N GLU A 394 17.82 -1.87 -6.12
CA GLU A 394 17.85 -1.93 -4.65
C GLU A 394 17.10 -3.18 -4.11
N VAL A 395 16.10 -3.71 -4.83
CA VAL A 395 15.48 -5.01 -4.53
C VAL A 395 16.49 -6.14 -4.69
N LEU A 396 17.13 -6.29 -5.86
CA LEU A 396 18.11 -7.35 -6.08
C LEU A 396 19.28 -7.25 -5.09
N ARG A 397 19.80 -6.05 -4.85
CA ARG A 397 20.96 -5.79 -3.99
C ARG A 397 20.74 -6.13 -2.51
N TYR A 398 19.55 -5.93 -1.97
CA TYR A 398 19.26 -6.20 -0.56
C TYR A 398 18.55 -7.53 -0.30
N SER A 399 17.77 -8.02 -1.27
CA SER A 399 16.92 -9.20 -1.09
C SER A 399 17.33 -10.42 -1.92
N GLY A 400 18.20 -10.26 -2.93
CA GLY A 400 18.48 -11.31 -3.92
C GLY A 400 18.95 -12.63 -3.33
N LYS A 401 19.77 -12.61 -2.26
CA LYS A 401 20.18 -13.81 -1.51
C LYS A 401 18.97 -14.56 -0.90
N ARG A 402 18.03 -13.83 -0.30
CA ARG A 402 16.80 -14.39 0.29
C ARG A 402 15.80 -14.82 -0.77
N LEU A 403 15.63 -14.04 -1.85
CA LEU A 403 14.80 -14.41 -3.00
C LEU A 403 15.30 -15.69 -3.68
N ALA A 404 16.60 -15.83 -3.87
CA ALA A 404 17.20 -17.06 -4.40
C ALA A 404 16.96 -18.27 -3.47
N ALA A 405 17.15 -18.10 -2.15
CA ALA A 405 16.91 -19.16 -1.19
C ALA A 405 15.42 -19.57 -1.09
N TYR A 406 14.50 -18.61 -1.18
CA TYR A 406 13.06 -18.83 -0.98
C TYR A 406 12.32 -19.28 -2.26
N TYR A 407 12.66 -18.71 -3.42
CA TYR A 407 11.98 -18.95 -4.70
C TYR A 407 12.77 -19.82 -5.69
N ASN A 408 14.09 -19.99 -5.48
CA ASN A 408 14.94 -20.89 -6.26
C ASN A 408 14.72 -20.73 -7.79
N ASN A 409 14.38 -21.81 -8.51
CA ASN A 409 14.10 -21.81 -9.95
C ASN A 409 13.13 -20.72 -10.44
N SER A 410 12.15 -20.32 -9.62
CA SER A 410 11.21 -19.25 -9.98
C SER A 410 11.90 -17.88 -10.01
N PHE A 411 12.84 -17.62 -9.09
CA PHE A 411 13.67 -16.42 -9.14
C PHE A 411 14.64 -16.46 -10.32
N SER A 412 15.26 -17.60 -10.61
CA SER A 412 16.13 -17.74 -11.80
C SER A 412 15.41 -17.40 -13.11
N LYS A 413 14.13 -17.79 -13.25
CA LYS A 413 13.28 -17.37 -14.39
C LYS A 413 13.04 -15.86 -14.41
N LEU A 414 12.83 -15.24 -13.23
CA LEU A 414 12.64 -13.80 -13.11
C LEU A 414 13.91 -13.01 -13.45
N LEU A 415 15.08 -13.48 -13.01
CA LEU A 415 16.38 -12.91 -13.38
C LEU A 415 16.61 -12.97 -14.90
N ALA A 416 16.29 -14.11 -15.53
CA ALA A 416 16.34 -14.25 -16.98
C ALA A 416 15.39 -13.28 -17.71
N TYR A 417 14.20 -13.01 -17.17
CA TYR A 417 13.30 -11.97 -17.69
C TYR A 417 13.89 -10.57 -17.52
N ILE A 418 14.45 -10.25 -16.34
CA ILE A 418 15.09 -8.96 -16.06
C ILE A 418 16.21 -8.70 -17.08
N TYR A 419 17.11 -9.67 -17.28
CA TYR A 419 18.23 -9.56 -18.21
C TYR A 419 17.79 -9.43 -19.68
N ASN A 420 16.90 -10.31 -20.16
CA ASN A 420 16.56 -10.38 -21.59
C ASN A 420 15.47 -9.41 -22.03
N HIS A 421 14.67 -8.85 -21.11
CA HIS A 421 13.48 -8.05 -21.45
C HIS A 421 13.36 -6.72 -20.70
N TYR A 422 13.73 -6.64 -19.41
CA TYR A 422 13.56 -5.40 -18.63
C TYR A 422 14.75 -4.44 -18.77
N ILE A 423 15.99 -4.93 -18.66
CA ILE A 423 17.19 -4.11 -18.85
C ILE A 423 17.23 -3.46 -20.25
N PRO A 424 16.89 -4.16 -21.36
CA PRO A 424 16.84 -3.54 -22.69
C PRO A 424 15.78 -2.45 -22.90
N THR A 425 14.77 -2.33 -22.02
CA THR A 425 13.81 -1.21 -22.07
C THR A 425 14.13 -0.12 -21.05
N ALA A 426 14.96 -0.40 -20.05
CA ALA A 426 15.48 0.58 -19.11
C ALA A 426 16.54 1.47 -19.76
N THR A 427 16.68 2.69 -19.26
CA THR A 427 17.67 3.67 -19.72
C THR A 427 18.54 4.16 -18.57
N GLY A 428 19.64 4.84 -18.92
CA GLY A 428 20.50 5.54 -17.98
C GLY A 428 21.31 4.66 -17.02
N GLY A 429 21.81 5.29 -15.95
CA GLY A 429 22.70 4.66 -14.96
C GLY A 429 22.12 3.45 -14.20
N PRO A 430 20.79 3.29 -14.00
CA PRO A 430 20.21 2.09 -13.41
C PRO A 430 20.33 0.85 -14.29
N ALA A 431 20.15 0.99 -15.61
CA ALA A 431 20.21 -0.15 -16.53
C ALA A 431 21.61 -0.81 -16.51
N ALA A 432 22.66 0.01 -16.54
CA ALA A 432 24.04 -0.45 -16.38
C ALA A 432 24.28 -1.15 -15.03
N ARG A 433 23.80 -0.55 -13.91
CA ARG A 433 23.90 -1.15 -12.57
C ARG A 433 23.14 -2.47 -12.43
N LEU A 434 22.01 -2.61 -13.13
CA LEU A 434 21.24 -3.86 -13.20
C LEU A 434 21.99 -4.96 -13.95
N SER A 435 22.70 -4.65 -15.03
CA SER A 435 23.61 -5.63 -15.66
C SER A 435 24.74 -6.01 -14.70
N SER A 436 25.47 -5.01 -14.18
CA SER A 436 26.65 -5.26 -13.35
C SER A 436 26.36 -6.10 -12.11
N ILE A 437 25.21 -5.94 -11.44
CA ILE A 437 24.87 -6.78 -10.28
C ILE A 437 24.55 -8.23 -10.66
N LEU A 438 24.00 -8.47 -11.86
CA LEU A 438 23.79 -9.82 -12.37
C LEU A 438 25.13 -10.48 -12.77
N ASP A 439 25.99 -9.73 -13.48
CA ASP A 439 27.34 -10.18 -13.83
C ASP A 439 28.19 -10.51 -12.59
N GLU A 440 28.06 -9.73 -11.51
CA GLU A 440 28.72 -9.99 -10.22
C GLU A 440 28.14 -11.21 -9.49
N VAL A 441 26.83 -11.43 -9.56
CA VAL A 441 26.16 -12.60 -8.95
C VAL A 441 26.55 -13.89 -9.65
N ASP A 442 26.65 -13.91 -10.98
CA ASP A 442 27.11 -15.09 -11.73
C ASP A 442 28.58 -15.43 -11.44
N GLN A 443 29.40 -14.44 -11.05
CA GLN A 443 30.81 -14.64 -10.68
C GLN A 443 31.02 -15.02 -9.20
N LYS A 444 30.25 -14.44 -8.26
CA LYS A 444 30.54 -14.48 -6.82
C LYS A 444 29.41 -15.08 -5.98
N GLY A 445 28.25 -15.35 -6.57
CA GLY A 445 27.01 -15.67 -5.88
C GLY A 445 26.37 -14.46 -5.18
N TRP A 446 25.17 -14.66 -4.66
CA TRP A 446 24.43 -13.62 -3.92
C TRP A 446 25.09 -13.28 -2.58
N GLN A 447 25.47 -12.01 -2.44
CA GLN A 447 26.04 -11.45 -1.20
C GLN A 447 24.95 -11.05 -0.20
N ASP A 448 25.35 -10.84 1.06
CA ASP A 448 24.48 -10.28 2.09
C ASP A 448 24.22 -8.77 1.89
N PRO A 449 23.08 -8.23 2.37
CA PRO A 449 22.74 -6.82 2.19
C PRO A 449 23.77 -5.86 2.81
N PRO A 450 23.97 -4.66 2.23
CA PRO A 450 24.74 -3.60 2.86
C PRO A 450 24.24 -3.29 4.27
N GLY A 451 25.12 -3.43 5.27
CA GLY A 451 24.77 -3.25 6.68
C GLY A 451 23.98 -4.41 7.30
N ASN A 452 24.05 -5.62 6.74
CA ASN A 452 23.42 -6.80 7.31
C ASN A 452 23.69 -6.94 8.83
N LEU A 453 22.68 -7.35 9.60
CA LEU A 453 22.79 -7.57 11.03
C LEU A 453 23.30 -9.00 11.28
N ALA A 454 24.57 -9.13 11.67
CA ALA A 454 25.15 -10.42 12.06
C ALA A 454 24.40 -11.03 13.26
N SER A 455 24.44 -12.36 13.42
CA SER A 455 23.72 -13.04 14.51
C SER A 455 24.12 -12.57 15.92
N ASN A 456 25.40 -12.22 16.11
CA ASN A 456 25.94 -11.65 17.35
C ASN A 456 25.69 -10.14 17.52
N PHE A 457 25.16 -9.43 16.51
CA PHE A 457 24.84 -7.99 16.59
C PHE A 457 23.92 -7.72 17.79
N TRP A 458 22.91 -8.55 18.01
CA TRP A 458 21.95 -8.39 19.10
C TRP A 458 22.54 -8.55 20.51
N THR A 459 23.80 -8.96 20.62
CA THR A 459 24.57 -9.06 21.87
C THR A 459 25.72 -8.04 21.97
N THR A 460 25.94 -7.18 20.96
CA THR A 460 26.96 -6.13 21.04
C THR A 460 26.51 -4.97 21.93
N LYS A 461 27.50 -4.34 22.58
CA LYS A 461 27.38 -3.12 23.37
C LYS A 461 28.13 -2.01 22.65
N ASP A 462 27.77 -0.74 22.87
CA ASP A 462 28.51 0.36 22.25
C ASP A 462 29.92 0.47 22.82
N GLU A 463 30.92 0.36 21.97
CA GLU A 463 32.34 0.47 22.30
C GLU A 463 32.65 1.83 22.96
N HIS A 464 31.93 2.89 22.60
CA HIS A 464 32.06 4.21 23.26
C HIS A 464 31.56 4.22 24.72
N THR A 465 30.84 3.19 25.17
CA THR A 465 30.46 3.00 26.58
C THR A 465 31.40 2.05 27.35
N GLY A 466 32.43 1.50 26.69
CA GLY A 466 33.60 0.93 27.36
C GLY A 466 33.44 -0.47 27.96
N ARG A 467 32.65 -1.37 27.35
CA ARG A 467 32.68 -2.81 27.67
C ARG A 467 32.71 -3.70 26.43
N ILE A 468 33.94 -3.99 26.00
CA ILE A 468 34.28 -5.10 25.10
C ILE A 468 33.84 -6.42 25.75
N VAL A 469 33.35 -7.35 24.94
CA VAL A 469 33.33 -8.78 25.26
C VAL A 469 33.90 -9.50 24.03
N ASP A 470 35.16 -9.92 24.11
CA ASP A 470 35.73 -10.87 23.15
C ASP A 470 35.00 -12.22 23.31
N HIS A 471 34.57 -12.83 22.19
CA HIS A 471 34.50 -14.28 21.93
C HIS A 471 34.01 -14.55 20.49
#